data_AF-A0A963NNS1-F1
#
_entry.id   AF-A0A963NNS1-F1
#
_cell.length_a   1.000
_cell.length_b   1.000
_cell.length_c   1.000
_cell.angle_alpha   90.00
_cell.angle_beta   90.00
_cell.angle_gamma   90.00
#
_symmetry.space_group_name_H-M   'P 1'
#
loop_
_entity.id
_entity.type
_entity.pdbx_description
1 polymer ?
#
loop_
_entity_poly.entity_id
_entity_poly.type
_entity_poly.pdbx_seq_one_letter_code
_entity_poly.pdbx_strand_id
1 'polypeptide(L)'
;MIPGPGVRAVRDNSDAELDALFELGKRLGGFDPAISAEWIDGALTALMAGPRVPASPAEAVDALFGDTWARTFADPDDVAHALAVLDARWQVLRVQLDPDAIDADPTMLRLAPLMLDTGDSQQP
;
A
#
# COMPACT_ATOMS: atom_id res chain seq x y z
N MET A 1 -2.88 -36.73 -14.36
CA MET A 1 -3.24 -35.32 -14.54
C MET A 1 -2.53 -34.56 -13.43
N ILE A 2 -1.39 -33.93 -13.73
CA ILE A 2 -0.74 -33.02 -12.79
C ILE A 2 -1.61 -31.77 -12.78
N PRO A 3 -2.15 -31.30 -11.63
CA PRO A 3 -2.85 -30.03 -11.61
C PRO A 3 -1.89 -28.93 -12.11
N GLY A 4 -2.33 -28.17 -13.11
CA GLY A 4 -1.57 -27.01 -13.59
C GLY A 4 -1.29 -26.04 -12.42
N PRO A 5 -0.25 -25.20 -12.50
CA PRO A 5 0.09 -24.28 -11.42
C PRO A 5 -1.17 -23.50 -11.04
N GLY A 6 -1.63 -23.72 -9.81
CA GLY A 6 -2.85 -23.10 -9.32
C GLY A 6 -2.67 -21.60 -9.40
N VAL A 7 -3.50 -20.93 -10.20
CA VAL A 7 -3.60 -19.48 -10.23
C VAL A 7 -3.79 -19.02 -8.79
N ARG A 8 -2.74 -18.42 -8.22
CA ARG A 8 -2.79 -17.89 -6.87
C ARG A 8 -3.84 -16.79 -6.86
N ALA A 9 -4.85 -16.91 -6.00
CA ALA A 9 -5.86 -15.88 -5.85
C ALA A 9 -5.16 -14.54 -5.55
N VAL A 10 -5.51 -13.51 -6.33
CA VAL A 10 -5.00 -12.16 -6.13
C VAL A 10 -5.49 -11.71 -4.76
N ARG A 11 -4.56 -11.37 -3.87
CA ARG A 11 -4.92 -10.80 -2.56
C ARG A 11 -5.44 -9.39 -2.79
N ASP A 12 -6.54 -9.07 -2.13
CA ASP A 12 -7.03 -7.71 -2.00
C ASP A 12 -6.98 -7.26 -0.54
N ASN A 13 -7.08 -5.95 -0.31
CA ASN A 13 -7.24 -5.41 1.03
C ASN A 13 -8.66 -5.67 1.55
N SER A 14 -8.76 -5.90 2.85
CA SER A 14 -10.06 -5.79 3.55
C SER A 14 -10.42 -4.32 3.79
N ASP A 15 -11.72 -4.03 3.96
CA ASP A 15 -12.20 -2.68 4.30
C ASP A 15 -11.49 -2.13 5.54
N ALA A 16 -11.27 -2.96 6.57
CA ALA A 16 -10.56 -2.55 7.79
C ALA A 16 -9.08 -2.18 7.54
N GLU A 17 -8.40 -2.85 6.61
CA GLU A 17 -7.02 -2.50 6.23
C GLU A 17 -7.00 -1.17 5.46
N LEU A 18 -7.99 -0.92 4.60
CA LEU A 18 -8.12 0.34 3.87
C LEU A 18 -8.44 1.50 4.83
N ASP A 19 -9.40 1.32 5.74
CA ASP A 19 -9.73 2.31 6.76
C ASP A 19 -8.51 2.69 7.60
N ALA A 20 -7.70 1.69 8.00
CA ALA A 20 -6.48 1.93 8.75
C ALA A 20 -5.44 2.72 7.92
N LEU A 21 -5.32 2.43 6.61
CA LEU A 21 -4.45 3.19 5.71
C LEU A 21 -4.95 4.63 5.51
N PHE A 22 -6.26 4.85 5.43
CA PHE A 22 -6.86 6.18 5.37
C PHE A 22 -6.59 6.98 6.64
N GLU A 23 -6.75 6.38 7.82
CA GLU A 23 -6.42 7.04 9.09
C GLU A 23 -4.92 7.33 9.21
N LEU A 24 -4.05 6.42 8.77
CA LEU A 24 -2.61 6.68 8.69
C LEU A 24 -2.29 7.89 7.81
N GLY A 25 -2.89 7.95 6.61
CA GLY A 25 -2.76 9.07 5.69
C GLY A 25 -3.22 10.40 6.30
N LYS A 26 -4.37 10.43 6.99
CA LYS A 26 -4.87 11.63 7.68
C LYS A 26 -3.92 12.12 8.76
N ARG A 27 -3.35 11.20 9.57
CA ARG A 27 -2.45 11.54 10.67
C ARG A 27 -1.12 12.13 10.19
N LEU A 28 -0.53 11.54 9.14
CA LEU A 28 0.67 12.08 8.48
C LEU A 28 0.35 13.40 7.76
N GLY A 29 -0.79 13.45 7.07
CA GLY A 29 -1.34 14.63 6.39
C GLY A 29 -1.51 15.86 7.29
N GLY A 30 -1.76 15.64 8.58
CA GLY A 30 -1.84 16.71 9.59
C GLY A 30 -0.51 17.45 9.82
N PHE A 31 0.62 16.86 9.43
CA PHE A 31 1.96 17.46 9.53
C PHE A 31 2.57 17.79 8.16
N ASP A 32 2.23 17.01 7.13
CA ASP A 32 2.60 17.29 5.73
C ASP A 32 1.38 17.06 4.81
N PRO A 33 0.75 18.13 4.29
CA PRO A 33 -0.47 18.03 3.49
C PRO A 33 -0.27 17.36 2.12
N ALA A 34 0.97 17.07 1.70
CA ALA A 34 1.23 16.28 0.51
C ALA A 34 1.01 14.77 0.73
N ILE A 35 0.95 14.32 1.98
CA ILE A 35 0.76 12.91 2.33
C ILE A 35 -0.74 12.61 2.47
N SER A 36 -1.19 11.63 1.69
CA SER A 36 -2.53 11.01 1.78
C SER A 36 -2.41 9.50 1.67
N ALA A 37 -3.51 8.76 1.86
CA ALA A 37 -3.51 7.30 1.69
C ALA A 37 -3.17 6.88 0.25
N GLU A 38 -3.64 7.64 -0.73
CA GLU A 38 -3.34 7.46 -2.16
C GLU A 38 -1.87 7.73 -2.45
N TRP A 39 -1.31 8.78 -1.85
CA TRP A 39 0.11 9.06 -1.97
C TRP A 39 0.94 7.92 -1.38
N ILE A 40 0.58 7.42 -0.19
CA ILE A 40 1.24 6.28 0.45
C ILE A 40 1.16 5.04 -0.44
N ASP A 41 -0.04 4.71 -0.97
CA ASP A 41 -0.23 3.58 -1.87
C ASP A 41 0.64 3.68 -3.13
N GLY A 42 0.63 4.84 -3.78
CA GLY A 42 1.44 5.10 -4.96
C GLY A 42 2.94 4.99 -4.68
N ALA A 43 3.40 5.50 -3.54
CA ALA A 43 4.80 5.42 -3.14
C ALA A 43 5.24 3.97 -2.85
N LEU A 44 4.44 3.19 -2.11
CA LEU A 44 4.70 1.77 -1.87
C LEU A 44 4.69 0.95 -3.17
N THR A 45 3.76 1.26 -4.07
CA THR A 45 3.69 0.66 -5.42
C THR A 45 4.96 0.94 -6.21
N ALA A 46 5.45 2.18 -6.21
CA ALA A 46 6.69 2.55 -6.89
C ALA A 46 7.93 1.84 -6.30
N LEU A 47 8.00 1.69 -4.98
CA LEU A 47 9.05 0.92 -4.31
C LEU A 47 9.02 -0.57 -4.71
N MET A 48 7.83 -1.16 -4.78
CA MET A 48 7.61 -2.56 -5.16
C MET A 48 7.98 -2.84 -6.62
N ALA A 49 7.69 -1.89 -7.51
CA ALA A 49 8.02 -1.98 -8.93
C ALA A 49 9.47 -1.54 -9.25
N GLY A 50 10.21 -1.08 -8.25
CA GLY A 50 11.57 -0.56 -8.42
C GLY A 50 12.62 -1.65 -8.65
N PRO A 51 13.82 -1.28 -9.14
CA PRO A 51 14.91 -2.23 -9.39
C PRO A 51 15.47 -2.86 -8.10
N ARG A 52 15.17 -2.28 -6.94
CA ARG A 52 15.50 -2.81 -5.62
C ARG A 52 14.31 -2.60 -4.71
N VAL A 53 13.65 -3.71 -4.39
CA VAL A 53 12.53 -3.74 -3.45
C VAL A 53 13.08 -3.85 -2.02
N PRO A 54 12.75 -2.92 -1.10
CA PRO A 54 13.01 -3.09 0.34
C PRO A 54 12.53 -4.43 0.88
N ALA A 55 13.14 -4.96 1.95
CA ALA A 55 12.63 -6.19 2.55
C ALA A 55 11.30 -5.96 3.28
N SER A 56 11.08 -4.74 3.78
CA SER A 56 9.85 -4.31 4.45
C SER A 56 9.62 -2.80 4.25
N PRO A 57 8.39 -2.29 4.41
CA PRO A 57 8.12 -0.86 4.32
C PRO A 57 8.83 -0.06 5.42
N ALA A 58 9.16 -0.68 6.55
CA ALA A 58 9.89 -0.04 7.66
C ALA A 58 11.26 0.50 7.22
N GLU A 59 11.94 -0.17 6.27
CA GLU A 59 13.22 0.28 5.72
C GLU A 59 13.10 1.57 4.89
N ALA A 60 11.89 1.88 4.41
CA ALA A 60 11.62 3.03 3.56
C ALA A 60 11.00 4.22 4.31
N VAL A 61 10.66 4.07 5.60
CA VAL A 61 9.94 5.10 6.38
C VAL A 61 10.64 6.45 6.36
N ASP A 62 11.94 6.49 6.67
CA ASP A 62 12.70 7.74 6.70
C ASP A 62 12.76 8.40 5.32
N ALA A 63 12.86 7.60 4.25
CA ALA A 63 12.89 8.10 2.88
C ALA A 63 11.53 8.60 2.39
N LEU A 64 10.44 7.98 2.84
CA LEU A 64 9.07 8.33 2.45
C LEU A 64 8.54 9.54 3.21
N PHE A 65 8.81 9.61 4.51
CA PHE A 65 8.13 10.53 5.41
C PHE A 65 9.07 11.53 6.09
N GLY A 66 10.38 11.27 6.10
CA GLY A 66 11.36 12.12 6.80
C GLY A 66 10.93 12.46 8.23
N ASP A 67 11.10 13.72 8.62
CA ASP A 67 10.76 14.19 9.96
C ASP A 67 9.25 14.12 10.27
N THR A 68 8.39 14.00 9.26
CA THR A 68 6.94 13.88 9.47
C THR A 68 6.60 12.63 10.28
N TRP A 69 7.31 11.51 10.07
CA TRP A 69 7.09 10.29 10.84
C TRP A 69 7.30 10.50 12.34
N ALA A 70 8.44 11.06 12.73
CA ALA A 70 8.79 11.30 14.14
C ALA A 70 7.92 12.38 14.79
N ARG A 71 7.32 13.28 13.99
CA ARG A 71 6.36 14.28 14.48
C ARG A 71 4.96 13.69 14.70
N THR A 72 4.57 12.70 13.88
CA THR A 72 3.27 12.05 13.97
C THR A 72 3.20 10.98 15.06
N PHE A 73 4.28 10.23 15.27
CA PHE A 73 4.33 9.08 16.18
C PHE A 73 5.40 9.27 17.25
N ALA A 74 4.99 9.37 18.52
CA ALA A 74 5.88 9.59 19.66
C ALA A 74 5.99 8.38 20.60
N ASP A 75 5.04 7.45 20.53
CA ASP A 75 4.99 6.25 21.37
C ASP A 75 5.33 4.97 20.56
N PRO A 76 6.08 4.00 21.13
CA PRO A 76 6.46 2.78 20.42
C PRO A 76 5.30 1.91 19.94
N ASP A 77 4.19 1.83 20.67
CA ASP A 77 3.03 1.02 20.26
C ASP A 77 2.33 1.66 19.07
N ASP A 78 2.30 2.99 19.02
CA ASP A 78 1.75 3.77 17.92
C ASP A 78 2.60 3.63 16.64
N VAL A 79 3.93 3.65 16.79
CA VAL A 79 4.86 3.32 15.69
C VAL A 79 4.64 1.90 15.19
N ALA A 80 4.53 0.92 16.10
CA ALA A 80 4.30 -0.48 15.73
C ALA A 80 2.99 -0.66 14.98
N HIS A 81 1.93 0.04 15.41
CA HIS A 81 0.65 0.04 14.72
C HIS A 81 0.75 0.65 13.31
N ALA A 82 1.37 1.82 13.17
CA ALA A 82 1.54 2.46 11.86
C ALA A 82 2.36 1.60 10.88
N LEU A 83 3.43 0.94 11.36
CA LEU A 83 4.20 -0.01 10.57
C LEU A 83 3.38 -1.24 10.15
N ALA A 84 2.49 -1.73 11.01
CA ALA A 84 1.60 -2.85 10.68
C ALA A 84 0.60 -2.48 9.57
N VAL A 85 0.11 -1.24 9.55
CA VAL A 85 -0.75 -0.73 8.48
C VAL A 85 0.01 -0.69 7.14
N LEU A 86 1.24 -0.17 7.15
CA LEU A 86 2.10 -0.18 5.95
C LEU A 86 2.39 -1.60 5.47
N ASP A 87 2.70 -2.53 6.38
CA ASP A 87 2.95 -3.93 6.02
C ASP A 87 1.70 -4.61 5.44
N ALA A 88 0.51 -4.35 5.97
CA ALA A 88 -0.73 -4.89 5.43
C ALA A 88 -0.91 -4.53 3.94
N ARG A 89 -0.70 -3.25 3.58
CA ARG A 89 -0.74 -2.83 2.17
C ARG A 89 0.43 -3.39 1.36
N TRP A 90 1.63 -3.42 1.93
CA TRP A 90 2.82 -3.99 1.30
C TRP A 90 2.61 -5.45 0.86
N GLN A 91 2.01 -6.28 1.73
CA GLN A 91 1.74 -7.69 1.41
C GLN A 91 0.70 -7.88 0.30
N VAL A 92 -0.24 -6.94 0.14
CA VAL A 92 -1.17 -6.93 -1.00
C VAL A 92 -0.41 -6.61 -2.28
N LEU A 93 0.34 -5.50 -2.29
CA LEU A 93 1.13 -5.07 -3.45
C LEU A 93 2.12 -6.15 -3.89
N ARG A 94 2.76 -6.86 -2.96
CA ARG A 94 3.68 -7.96 -3.25
C ARG A 94 3.03 -9.12 -4.01
N VAL A 95 1.73 -9.37 -3.79
CA VAL A 95 0.98 -10.40 -4.54
C VAL A 95 0.52 -9.85 -5.88
N GLN A 96 0.10 -8.58 -5.94
CA GLN A 96 -0.42 -7.96 -7.17
C GLN A 96 0.68 -7.66 -8.20
N LEU A 97 1.89 -7.35 -7.73
CA LEU A 97 3.06 -6.98 -8.53
C LEU A 97 4.11 -8.11 -8.66
N ASP A 98 3.74 -9.35 -8.33
CA ASP A 98 4.62 -10.50 -8.48
C ASP A 98 4.98 -10.71 -9.98
N PRO A 99 6.26 -10.53 -10.38
CA PRO A 99 6.66 -10.59 -11.78
C PRO A 99 6.43 -11.98 -12.38
N ASP A 100 6.69 -13.05 -11.62
CA ASP A 100 6.49 -14.43 -12.11
C ASP A 100 5.01 -14.70 -12.35
N ALA A 101 4.14 -14.18 -11.48
CA ALA A 101 2.71 -14.28 -11.65
C ALA A 101 2.23 -13.48 -12.86
N ILE A 102 2.78 -12.28 -13.10
CA ILE A 102 2.46 -11.45 -14.26
C ILE A 102 2.87 -12.14 -15.56
N ASP A 103 4.09 -12.69 -15.62
CA ASP A 103 4.60 -13.38 -16.81
C ASP A 103 3.78 -14.64 -17.14
N ALA A 104 3.29 -15.35 -16.11
CA ALA A 104 2.48 -16.55 -16.28
C ALA A 104 1.09 -16.29 -16.88
N ASP A 105 0.48 -15.13 -16.63
CA ASP A 105 -0.78 -14.73 -17.26
C ASP A 105 -0.85 -13.19 -17.37
N PRO A 106 -0.31 -12.59 -18.44
CA PRO A 106 -0.23 -11.14 -18.57
C PRO A 106 -1.58 -10.47 -18.82
N THR A 107 -2.64 -11.25 -19.11
CA THR A 107 -3.98 -10.71 -19.40
C THR A 107 -4.85 -10.55 -18.16
N MET A 108 -4.50 -11.21 -17.07
CA MET A 108 -5.20 -11.07 -15.80
C MET A 108 -4.94 -9.70 -15.16
N LEU A 109 -6.02 -8.98 -14.86
CA LEU A 109 -5.98 -7.76 -14.06
C LEU A 109 -5.67 -8.11 -12.60
N ARG A 110 -4.47 -7.76 -12.13
CA ARG A 110 -4.01 -8.01 -10.75
C ARG A 110 -3.95 -6.76 -9.89
N LEU A 111 -3.67 -5.62 -10.51
CA LEU A 111 -3.53 -4.35 -9.82
C LEU A 111 -4.90 -3.82 -9.43
N ALA A 112 -5.07 -3.54 -8.14
CA ALA A 112 -6.16 -2.77 -7.57
C ALA A 112 -5.57 -1.51 -6.90
N PRO A 113 -5.28 -0.45 -7.68
CA PRO A 113 -4.76 0.80 -7.14
C PRO A 113 -5.78 1.45 -6.21
N LEU A 114 -5.31 2.06 -5.12
CA LEU A 114 -6.18 2.89 -4.28
C LEU A 114 -6.51 4.17 -5.06
N MET A 115 -7.73 4.26 -5.58
CA MET A 115 -8.23 5.45 -6.28
C MET A 115 -9.35 6.07 -5.46
N LEU A 116 -9.30 7.39 -5.28
CA LEU A 116 -10.46 8.14 -4.80
C LEU A 116 -11.60 7.95 -5.80
N ASP A 117 -12.78 7.60 -5.30
CA ASP A 117 -14.00 7.74 -6.11
C ASP A 117 -14.26 9.23 -6.30
N THR A 118 -13.79 9.79 -7.41
CA THR A 118 -14.23 11.10 -7.90
C THR A 118 -15.60 10.91 -8.53
N GLY A 119 -16.58 10.54 -7.72
CA GLY A 119 -17.95 10.46 -8.17
C GLY A 119 -18.35 11.84 -8.67
N ASP A 120 -18.52 11.99 -9.99
CA ASP A 120 -19.45 12.96 -10.56
C ASP A 120 -20.87 12.51 -10.15
N SER A 121 -21.14 12.55 -8.85
CA SER A 121 -22.51 12.64 -8.37
C SER A 121 -22.96 14.04 -8.73
N GLN A 122 -23.50 14.19 -9.95
CA GLN A 122 -24.39 15.29 -10.30
C GLN A 122 -25.33 15.54 -9.11
N GLN A 123 -25.03 16.58 -8.33
CA GLN A 123 -26.03 17.13 -7.43
C GLN A 123 -27.14 17.75 -8.29
N PRO A 124 -28.41 17.46 -8.01
CA PRO A 124 -29.54 18.07 -8.71
C PRO A 124 -29.61 19.58 -8.49
#